data_AF-A0A7W6EX82-F1
#
_entry.id   AF-A0A7W6EX82-F1
#
_cell.length_a   1.000
_cell.length_b   1.000
_cell.length_c   1.000
_cell.angle_alpha   90.00
_cell.angle_beta   90.00
_cell.angle_gamma   90.00
#
_symmetry.space_group_name_H-M   'P 1'
#
loop_
_entity.id
_entity.type
_entity.pdbx_description
1 polymer ?
#
loop_
_entity_poly.entity_id
_entity_poly.type
_entity_poly.pdbx_seq_one_letter_code
_entity_poly.pdbx_strand_id
1 'polypeptide(L)' 'MSGMLSRGRRGMILTTKADEVWIVESEEVADDLIGSKVVVEGVVAGMDRLRADWIGADNHLS' A
#
# COMPACT_ATOMS: atom_id res chain seq x y z
N MET A 1 5.23 -3.55 -5.25
CA MET A 1 4.18 -4.47 -4.75
C MET A 1 2.81 -3.89 -5.12
N SER A 2 1.77 -4.70 -5.33
CA SER A 2 0.43 -4.18 -5.65
C SER A 2 -0.68 -4.86 -4.85
N GLY A 3 -1.76 -4.13 -4.59
CA GLY A 3 -2.84 -4.59 -3.73
C GLY A 3 -3.90 -3.52 -3.47
N MET A 4 -4.90 -3.88 -2.66
CA MET A 4 -5.90 -2.95 -2.16
C MET A 4 -5.31 -2.13 -1.01
N LEU A 5 -5.34 -0.80 -1.10
CA LEU A 5 -4.95 0.07 0.01
C LEU A 5 -6.14 0.32 0.92
N SER A 6 -5.94 0.20 2.23
CA SER A 6 -6.97 0.45 3.24
C SER A 6 -6.40 1.20 4.44
N ARG A 7 -7.27 1.84 5.22
CA ARG A 7 -6.90 2.54 6.44
C ARG A 7 -7.19 1.64 7.66
N GLY A 8 -6.16 1.26 8.39
CA GLY A 8 -6.26 0.57 9.67
C GLY A 8 -6.02 1.50 10.86
N ARG A 9 -6.21 0.98 12.07
CA ARG A 9 -5.94 1.71 13.33
C ARG A 9 -4.48 2.16 13.50
N ARG A 10 -3.55 1.51 12.79
CA ARG A 10 -2.09 1.71 12.92
C ARG A 10 -1.45 2.35 11.68
N GLY A 11 -2.24 2.77 10.69
CA GLY A 11 -1.74 3.33 9.45
C GLY A 11 -2.37 2.68 8.22
N MET A 12 -1.69 2.84 7.08
CA MET A 12 -2.12 2.26 5.81
C MET A 12 -1.79 0.78 5.75
N ILE A 13 -2.70 0.00 5.18
CA ILE A 13 -2.60 -1.44 5.03
C ILE A 13 -2.78 -1.78 3.55
N LEU A 14 -1.81 -2.50 2.99
CA LEU A 14 -1.89 -3.06 1.65
C LEU A 14 -2.24 -4.55 1.74
N THR A 15 -3.33 -4.95 1.11
CA THR A 15 -3.71 -6.36 0.96
C THR A 15 -3.46 -6.80 -0.48
N THR A 16 -2.53 -7.73 -0.68
CA THR A 16 -2.16 -8.21 -2.02
C THR A 16 -3.20 -9.22 -2.55
N LYS A 17 -3.11 -9.57 -3.83
CA LYS A 17 -3.97 -10.62 -4.42
C LYS A 17 -3.75 -12.01 -3.82
N ALA A 18 -2.64 -12.23 -3.12
CA ALA A 18 -2.34 -13.47 -2.42
C ALA A 18 -2.79 -13.44 -0.95
N ASP A 19 -3.64 -12.47 -0.57
CA ASP A 19 -4.11 -12.22 0.80
C ASP A 19 -2.98 -11.91 1.82
N GLU A 20 -1.80 -11.52 1.33
CA GLU A 20 -0.74 -11.01 2.20
C GLU A 20 -1.09 -9.59 2.66
N VAL A 21 -0.81 -9.30 3.92
CA VAL A 21 -1.13 -8.02 4.55
C VAL A 21 0.15 -7.31 4.93
N TRP A 22 0.29 -6.08 4.46
CA TRP A 22 1.46 -5.25 4.70
C TRP A 22 1.06 -3.93 5.33
N ILE A 23 1.77 -3.53 6.38
CA ILE A 23 1.72 -2.18 6.92
C ILE A 23 2.58 -1.30 6.03
N VAL A 24 1.97 -0.28 5.42
CA VAL A 24 2.68 0.66 4.55
C VAL A 24 3.13 1.85 5.39
N GLU A 25 4.45 2.03 5.46
CA GLU A 25 5.10 3.20 6.05
C GLU A 25 5.41 4.18 4.93
N SER A 26 4.83 5.38 4.96
CA SER A 26 5.12 6.44 4.01
C SER A 26 5.17 7.78 4.75
N GLU A 27 6.07 8.67 4.30
CA GLU A 27 6.11 10.05 4.79
C GLU A 27 4.96 10.89 4.22
N GLU A 28 4.47 10.54 3.03
CA GLU A 28 3.33 11.20 2.38
C GLU A 28 2.00 10.53 2.74
N VAL A 29 0.99 11.36 2.94
CA VAL A 29 -0.37 10.89 3.24
C VAL A 29 -1.07 10.57 1.92
N ALA A 30 -1.22 9.27 1.61
CA ALA A 30 -1.95 8.77 0.45
C ALA A 30 -3.42 8.43 0.78
N ASP A 31 -4.08 9.29 1.57
CA ASP A 31 -5.46 9.04 2.03
C ASP A 31 -6.48 9.06 0.88
N ASP A 32 -6.17 9.72 -0.24
CA ASP A 32 -6.95 9.75 -1.48
C ASP A 32 -6.93 8.42 -2.24
N LEU A 33 -5.91 7.58 -2.01
CA LEU A 33 -5.78 6.27 -2.63
C LEU A 33 -6.43 5.14 -1.80
N ILE A 34 -6.98 5.46 -0.63
CA ILE A 34 -7.65 4.49 0.24
C ILE A 34 -8.90 3.93 -0.46
N GLY A 35 -9.05 2.60 -0.40
CA GLY A 35 -10.13 1.87 -1.07
C GLY A 35 -9.86 1.60 -2.56
N SER A 36 -8.70 2.01 -3.07
CA SER A 36 -8.27 1.75 -4.45
C SER A 36 -7.21 0.67 -4.53
N LYS A 37 -7.12 0.03 -5.70
CA LYS A 37 -5.93 -0.77 -6.04
C LYS A 37 -4.76 0.17 -6.30
N VAL A 38 -3.63 -0.12 -5.70
CA VAL A 38 -2.43 0.70 -5.79
C VAL A 38 -1.22 -0.17 -6.14
N VAL A 39 -0.21 0.50 -6.67
CA VAL A 39 1.17 0.03 -6.71
C VAL A 39 1.95 0.81 -5.65
N VAL A 40 2.67 0.07 -4.80
CA VAL A 40 3.60 0.61 -3.82
C VAL A 40 5.02 0.20 -4.22
N GLU A 41 5.87 1.17 -4.49
CA GLU A 41 7.30 0.97 -4.68
C GLU A 41 8.05 1.31 -3.40
N GLY A 42 9.07 0.52 -3.07
CA GLY A 42 9.83 0.69 -1.84
C GLY A 42 10.52 -0.58 -1.39
N VAL A 43 10.85 -0.64 -0.09
CA VAL A 43 11.63 -1.73 0.51
C VAL A 43 10.89 -2.41 1.65
N VAL A 44 11.02 -3.74 1.73
CA VAL A 44 10.54 -4.50 2.88
C VAL A 44 11.41 -4.16 4.09
N ALA A 45 10.80 -3.51 5.09
CA ALA A 45 11.48 -2.98 6.27
C ALA A 45 11.28 -3.86 7.52
N GLY A 46 10.53 -4.96 7.41
CA GLY A 46 10.25 -5.88 8.49
C GLY A 46 9.43 -7.07 8.01
N MET A 47 8.91 -7.86 8.96
CA MET A 47 8.17 -9.09 8.65
C MET A 47 6.85 -8.83 7.90
N ASP A 48 6.19 -7.71 8.21
CA ASP A 48 4.90 -7.28 7.68
C ASP A 48 4.91 -5.78 7.29
N ARG A 49 6.10 -5.19 7.12
CA ARG A 49 6.27 -3.75 6.90
C ARG A 49 6.91 -3.46 5.56
N LEU A 50 6.25 -2.58 4.80
CA LEU A 50 6.73 -2.05 3.54
C LEU A 50 6.94 -0.55 3.70
N ARG A 51 8.20 -0.10 3.63
CA ARG A 51 8.51 1.32 3.56
C ARG A 51 8.36 1.75 2.11
N ALA A 52 7.36 2.59 1.85
CA ALA A 52 7.04 3.10 0.54
C ALA A 52 7.90 4.32 0.22
N ASP A 53 8.62 4.23 -0.90
CA ASP A 53 9.25 5.38 -1.55
C ASP A 53 8.25 6.06 -2.48
N TRP A 54 7.26 5.32 -2.99
CA TRP A 54 6.19 5.85 -3.84
C TRP A 54 4.92 5.00 -3.75
N ILE A 55 3.75 5.65 -3.86
CA ILE A 55 2.42 5.02 -3.93
C ILE A 55 1.63 5.67 -5.06
N GLY A 56 1.04 4.86 -5.93
CA GLY A 56 0.14 5.35 -6.97
C GLY A 56 -1.00 4.40 -7.25
N ALA A 57 -2.11 4.94 -7.77
CA ALA A 57 -3.23 4.12 -8.23
C ALA A 57 -2.77 3.16 -9.33
N ASP A 58 -3.18 1.90 -9.23
CA ASP A 58 -3.06 0.90 -10.29
C ASP A 58 -4.13 1.23 -11.34
N ASN A 59 -3.94 2.36 -12.03
CA ASN A 59 -4.81 2.79 -13.11
C ASN A 59 -4.45 1.99 -14.35
N HIS A 60 -4.84 0.72 -14.34
CA HIS A 60 -4.93 -0.04 -15.57
C HIS A 60 -6.07 0.59 -16.38
N LEU A 61 -5.72 1.58 -17.22
CA LEU A 61 -6.61 2.20 -18.19
C LEU A 61 -7.40 1.08 -18.87
N SER A 62 -8.67 0.97 -18.49
CA SER A 62 -9.62 0.04 -19.09
C SER A 62 -10.16 0.61 -20.38
#